data_AF-A0A933GDY7-F1
#
_entry.id   AF-A0A933GDY7-F1
#
_cell.length_a   1.000
_cell.length_b   1.000
_cell.length_c   1.000
_cell.angle_alpha   90.00
_cell.angle_beta   90.00
_cell.angle_gamma   90.00
#
_symmetry.space_group_name_H-M   'P 1'
#
loop_
_entity.id
_entity.type
_entity.pdbx_description
1 polymer ?
#
loop_
_entity_poly.entity_id
_entity_poly.type
_entity_poly.pdbx_seq_one_letter_code
_entity_poly.pdbx_strand_id
1 'polypeptide(L)'
;METIRASGLTAEAARRLRLCGGTGRVHSAFARTVNLELDGLEDLGWLSLHGPGLIPSAFGIACDSWKLTDGLEGASVRIEANAIALDGRLLVRLETAGLRDTTLQTPAPLPAIAGCLARALSSITGGLLPVIAHLLADAALPRDPLARKAYPALAALYDATRAREAADCVGAARWLLGLGPGLTPAGDDCLVGWLAGVWVAGPDGRSLVEATAGGLSEAARTLTGPLSRAFLAAAVSGQAAEPLYGFVSAPNWTSLARLLSLGATSGADLLGGYLLGRAALAP
;
A
#
# COMPACT_ATOMS: atom_id res chain seq x y z
N MET A 1 -28.26 -2.67 -15.55
CA MET A 1 -26.87 -2.18 -15.48
C MET A 1 -26.86 -0.82 -14.83
N GLU A 2 -26.38 -0.73 -13.59
CA GLU A 2 -26.10 0.54 -12.92
C GLU A 2 -24.89 1.20 -13.59
N THR A 3 -24.89 2.53 -13.69
CA THR A 3 -23.77 3.28 -14.26
C THR A 3 -23.29 4.32 -13.27
N ILE A 4 -22.00 4.28 -12.95
CA ILE A 4 -21.34 5.24 -12.08
C ILE A 4 -20.18 5.90 -12.83
N ARG A 5 -19.79 7.09 -12.38
CA ARG A 5 -18.65 7.82 -12.95
C ARG A 5 -17.46 7.73 -12.02
N ALA A 6 -16.28 7.55 -12.61
CA ALA A 6 -15.01 7.73 -11.92
C ALA A 6 -14.74 9.23 -11.76
N SER A 7 -14.49 9.61 -10.51
CA SER A 7 -14.09 10.95 -10.07
C SER A 7 -12.59 11.18 -10.29
N GLY A 8 -11.80 10.10 -10.21
CA GLY A 8 -10.37 10.13 -10.41
C GLY A 8 -9.74 8.75 -10.38
N LEU A 9 -8.52 8.67 -10.91
CA LEU A 9 -7.70 7.47 -10.94
C LEU A 9 -6.24 7.81 -10.71
N THR A 10 -5.53 6.89 -10.07
CA THR A 10 -4.08 7.01 -9.89
C THR A 10 -3.34 6.93 -11.22
N ALA A 11 -2.15 7.55 -11.29
CA ALA A 11 -1.28 7.44 -12.46
C ALA A 11 -0.95 5.98 -12.81
N GLU A 12 -0.73 5.15 -11.79
CA GLU A 12 -0.47 3.72 -11.97
C GLU A 12 -1.73 2.96 -12.43
N ALA A 13 -2.94 3.29 -11.94
CA ALA A 13 -4.17 2.73 -12.52
C ALA A 13 -4.34 3.11 -14.00
N ALA A 14 -4.07 4.38 -14.35
CA ALA A 14 -4.13 4.85 -15.73
C ALA A 14 -3.11 4.12 -16.63
N ARG A 15 -1.89 3.89 -16.12
CA ARG A 15 -0.85 3.11 -16.81
C ARG A 15 -1.32 1.68 -17.03
N ARG A 16 -1.82 1.00 -15.99
CA ARG A 16 -2.33 -0.38 -16.08
C ARG A 16 -3.45 -0.48 -17.10
N LEU A 17 -4.44 0.41 -17.05
CA LEU A 17 -5.55 0.44 -18.03
C LEU A 17 -5.08 0.53 -19.49
N ARG A 18 -3.96 1.21 -19.78
CA ARG A 18 -3.40 1.29 -21.14
C ARG A 18 -2.68 0.01 -21.58
N LEU A 19 -2.14 -0.75 -20.63
CA LEU A 19 -1.55 -2.06 -20.89
C LEU A 19 -2.65 -3.13 -21.10
N CYS A 20 -3.88 -2.83 -20.69
CA CYS A 20 -4.99 -3.76 -20.66
C CYS A 20 -5.99 -3.47 -21.80
N GLY A 21 -6.05 -4.35 -22.80
CA GLY A 21 -7.28 -4.57 -23.56
C GLY A 21 -7.79 -5.95 -23.19
N GLY A 22 -8.69 -6.08 -22.21
CA GLY A 22 -8.87 -7.39 -21.61
C GLY A 22 -10.09 -7.63 -20.75
N THR A 23 -10.26 -8.91 -20.46
CA THR A 23 -11.20 -9.47 -19.48
C THR A 23 -10.50 -9.70 -18.15
N GLY A 24 -11.29 -9.98 -17.15
CA GLY A 24 -10.80 -10.43 -15.85
C GLY A 24 -11.95 -10.81 -14.96
N ARG A 25 -11.71 -10.75 -13.66
CA ARG A 25 -12.73 -11.01 -12.65
C ARG A 25 -12.62 -10.03 -11.49
N VAL A 26 -13.73 -9.86 -10.80
CA VAL A 26 -13.72 -9.27 -9.46
C VAL A 26 -13.12 -10.30 -8.52
N HIS A 27 -11.95 -10.00 -7.96
CA HIS A 27 -11.29 -10.88 -7.01
C HIS A 27 -11.97 -10.83 -5.64
N SER A 28 -12.29 -9.63 -5.15
CA SER A 28 -12.89 -9.44 -3.82
C SER A 28 -13.73 -8.16 -3.80
N ALA A 29 -14.87 -8.20 -3.12
CA ALA A 29 -15.74 -7.05 -2.93
C ALA A 29 -15.96 -6.77 -1.44
N PHE A 30 -15.68 -5.54 -1.03
CA PHE A 30 -15.91 -5.00 0.30
C PHE A 30 -16.85 -3.80 0.21
N ALA A 31 -17.41 -3.36 1.33
CA ALA A 31 -18.41 -2.29 1.41
C ALA A 31 -18.07 -1.02 0.59
N ARG A 32 -16.79 -0.67 0.45
CA ARG A 32 -16.32 0.52 -0.27
C ARG A 32 -15.27 0.27 -1.34
N THR A 33 -14.89 -0.99 -1.57
CA THR A 33 -13.77 -1.34 -2.45
C THR A 33 -14.09 -2.61 -3.21
N VAL A 34 -13.81 -2.61 -4.51
CA VAL A 34 -13.83 -3.82 -5.33
C VAL A 34 -12.45 -3.97 -5.97
N ASN A 35 -11.77 -5.08 -5.68
CA ASN A 35 -10.50 -5.40 -6.31
C ASN A 35 -10.73 -6.23 -7.56
N LEU A 36 -10.10 -5.83 -8.66
CA LEU A 36 -10.20 -6.46 -9.97
C LEU A 36 -8.87 -7.12 -10.27
N GLU A 37 -8.93 -8.31 -10.87
CA GLU A 37 -7.78 -9.03 -11.39
C GLU A 37 -8.01 -9.28 -12.89
N LEU A 38 -7.16 -8.67 -13.71
CA LEU A 38 -7.20 -8.76 -15.17
C LEU A 38 -6.30 -9.90 -15.66
N ASP A 39 -6.78 -10.61 -16.69
CA ASP A 39 -6.15 -11.83 -17.17
C ASP A 39 -4.80 -11.55 -17.86
N GLY A 40 -3.81 -12.43 -17.66
CA GLY A 40 -2.55 -12.43 -18.43
C GLY A 40 -1.53 -11.36 -18.09
N LEU A 41 -1.72 -10.61 -16.99
CA LEU A 41 -0.88 -9.45 -16.63
C LEU A 41 -0.16 -9.58 -15.28
N GLU A 42 -0.24 -10.75 -14.63
CA GLU A 42 0.36 -11.00 -13.31
C GLU A 42 0.04 -9.85 -12.32
N ASP A 43 1.05 -9.31 -11.63
CA ASP A 43 0.89 -8.26 -10.62
C ASP A 43 0.43 -6.90 -11.22
N LEU A 44 0.61 -6.70 -12.54
CA LEU A 44 0.11 -5.52 -13.27
C LEU A 44 -1.37 -5.60 -13.62
N GLY A 45 -1.99 -6.78 -13.48
CA GLY A 45 -3.41 -6.99 -13.73
C GLY A 45 -4.33 -6.45 -12.64
N TRP A 46 -3.79 -5.92 -11.54
CA TRP A 46 -4.59 -5.45 -10.42
C TRP A 46 -5.07 -4.01 -10.59
N LEU A 47 -6.37 -3.82 -10.44
CA LEU A 47 -7.03 -2.53 -10.30
C LEU A 47 -7.95 -2.56 -9.09
N SER A 48 -8.28 -1.39 -8.54
CA SER A 48 -9.22 -1.31 -7.43
C SER A 48 -10.20 -0.16 -7.65
N LEU A 49 -11.49 -0.44 -7.52
CA LEU A 49 -12.56 0.53 -7.59
C LEU A 49 -12.95 0.91 -6.16
N HIS A 50 -13.14 2.20 -5.90
CA HIS A 50 -13.46 2.72 -4.59
C HIS A 50 -14.64 3.67 -4.61
N GLY A 51 -15.39 3.72 -3.50
CA GLY A 51 -16.39 4.76 -3.29
C GLY A 51 -15.78 6.17 -3.14
N PRO A 52 -16.63 7.21 -3.00
CA PRO A 52 -16.19 8.61 -3.06
C PRO A 52 -15.13 8.98 -2.02
N GLY A 53 -14.07 9.67 -2.45
CA GLY A 53 -13.03 10.20 -1.56
C GLY A 53 -11.62 9.96 -2.08
N LEU A 54 -10.67 9.82 -1.15
CA LEU A 54 -9.28 9.48 -1.45
C LEU A 54 -9.19 8.04 -1.97
N ILE A 55 -8.26 7.80 -2.89
CA ILE A 55 -7.96 6.47 -3.42
C ILE A 55 -6.98 5.74 -2.46
N PRO A 56 -7.43 4.70 -1.73
CA PRO A 56 -6.62 3.97 -0.74
C PRO A 56 -5.70 2.91 -1.38
N SER A 57 -5.42 3.02 -2.68
CA SER A 57 -4.63 2.06 -3.45
C SER A 57 -3.75 2.78 -4.46
N ALA A 58 -2.53 2.31 -4.67
CA ALA A 58 -1.63 2.86 -5.68
C ALA A 58 -2.16 2.65 -7.11
N PHE A 59 -3.01 1.66 -7.34
CA PHE A 59 -3.63 1.34 -8.63
C PHE A 59 -5.17 1.42 -8.54
N GLY A 60 -5.65 2.41 -7.78
CA GLY A 60 -7.08 2.61 -7.54
C GLY A 60 -7.74 3.67 -8.42
N ILE A 61 -9.08 3.58 -8.47
CA ILE A 61 -10.02 4.44 -9.18
C ILE A 61 -11.14 4.80 -8.19
N ALA A 62 -11.33 6.09 -7.91
CA ALA A 62 -12.41 6.57 -7.04
C ALA A 62 -13.66 6.92 -7.87
N CYS A 63 -14.83 6.51 -7.41
CA CYS A 63 -16.12 6.76 -8.06
C CYS A 63 -16.95 7.83 -7.32
N ASP A 64 -17.72 8.63 -8.06
CA ASP A 64 -18.57 9.71 -7.51
C ASP A 64 -19.72 9.21 -6.63
N SER A 65 -20.08 7.93 -6.77
CA SER A 65 -21.09 7.27 -5.96
C SER A 65 -20.75 5.80 -5.78
N TRP A 66 -21.30 5.20 -4.71
CA TRP A 66 -21.06 3.81 -4.38
C TRP A 66 -22.31 3.22 -3.74
N LYS A 67 -22.90 2.21 -4.39
CA LYS A 67 -24.13 1.56 -3.92
C LYS A 67 -24.12 0.04 -4.04
N LEU A 68 -23.25 -0.53 -4.88
CA LEU A 68 -23.30 -1.95 -5.24
C LEU A 68 -21.98 -2.66 -4.93
N THR A 69 -22.01 -3.58 -3.98
CA THR A 69 -20.87 -4.50 -3.71
C THR A 69 -21.31 -5.94 -3.49
N ASP A 70 -22.57 -6.17 -3.12
CA ASP A 70 -23.08 -7.50 -2.83
C ASP A 70 -23.10 -8.42 -4.06
N GLY A 71 -22.47 -9.58 -3.89
CA GLY A 71 -22.42 -10.64 -4.89
C GLY A 71 -21.64 -10.27 -6.15
N LEU A 72 -20.74 -9.28 -6.10
CA LEU A 72 -19.82 -8.99 -7.20
C LEU A 72 -18.58 -9.89 -7.19
N GLU A 73 -18.27 -10.59 -6.09
CA GLU A 73 -17.13 -11.50 -6.05
C GLU A 73 -17.24 -12.61 -7.11
N GLY A 74 -16.18 -12.80 -7.89
CA GLY A 74 -16.15 -13.71 -9.03
C GLY A 74 -16.82 -13.19 -10.31
N ALA A 75 -17.45 -12.00 -10.27
CA ALA A 75 -18.12 -11.42 -11.43
C ALA A 75 -17.13 -11.11 -12.56
N SER A 76 -17.57 -11.29 -13.81
CA SER A 76 -16.75 -11.02 -14.99
C SER A 76 -16.42 -9.52 -15.12
N VAL A 77 -15.18 -9.20 -15.48
CA VAL A 77 -14.71 -7.83 -15.73
C VAL A 77 -14.36 -7.68 -17.20
N ARG A 78 -14.71 -6.55 -17.80
CA ARG A 78 -14.27 -6.16 -19.14
C ARG A 78 -13.79 -4.72 -19.11
N ILE A 79 -12.59 -4.49 -19.62
CA ILE A 79 -12.04 -3.16 -19.85
C ILE A 79 -12.44 -2.70 -21.25
N GLU A 80 -13.14 -1.58 -21.30
CA GLU A 80 -13.52 -0.87 -22.52
C GLU A 80 -12.73 0.44 -22.63
N ALA A 81 -12.74 1.07 -23.81
CA ALA A 81 -11.91 2.25 -24.08
C ALA A 81 -12.02 3.38 -23.05
N ASN A 82 -13.21 3.61 -22.49
CA ASN A 82 -13.46 4.60 -21.43
C ASN A 82 -14.36 4.06 -20.31
N ALA A 83 -14.40 2.75 -20.12
CA ALA A 83 -15.24 2.16 -19.09
C ALA A 83 -14.72 0.83 -18.56
N ILE A 84 -15.17 0.47 -17.36
CA ILE A 84 -14.96 -0.85 -16.77
C ILE A 84 -16.34 -1.45 -16.52
N ALA A 85 -16.65 -2.55 -17.20
CA ALA A 85 -17.92 -3.26 -17.06
C ALA A 85 -17.75 -4.48 -16.15
N LEU A 86 -18.62 -4.61 -15.16
CA LEU A 86 -18.67 -5.73 -14.22
C LEU A 86 -19.97 -6.50 -14.44
N ASP A 87 -19.87 -7.62 -15.14
CA ASP A 87 -20.92 -8.64 -15.31
C ASP A 87 -22.29 -8.10 -15.76
N GLY A 88 -22.31 -7.03 -16.56
CA GLY A 88 -23.54 -6.33 -17.00
C GLY A 88 -24.33 -5.67 -15.86
N ARG A 89 -23.82 -5.72 -14.63
CA ARG A 89 -24.45 -5.18 -13.42
C ARG A 89 -24.00 -3.77 -13.15
N LEU A 90 -22.70 -3.48 -13.29
CA LEU A 90 -22.11 -2.17 -13.05
C LEU A 90 -21.23 -1.73 -14.24
N LEU A 91 -21.38 -0.48 -14.64
CA LEU A 91 -20.52 0.18 -15.61
C LEU A 91 -19.86 1.40 -14.96
N VAL A 92 -18.54 1.40 -14.85
CA VAL A 92 -17.76 2.53 -14.36
C VAL A 92 -17.23 3.33 -15.54
N ARG A 93 -17.73 4.55 -15.70
CA ARG A 93 -17.37 5.51 -16.75
C ARG A 93 -16.09 6.27 -16.36
N LEU A 94 -15.09 6.28 -17.24
CA LEU A 94 -13.76 6.87 -16.99
C LEU A 94 -13.56 8.23 -17.66
N GLU A 95 -14.49 8.67 -18.52
CA GLU A 95 -14.33 9.82 -19.42
C GLU A 95 -13.99 11.14 -18.71
N THR A 96 -14.43 11.31 -17.47
CA THR A 96 -14.24 12.53 -16.66
C THR A 96 -13.27 12.36 -15.50
N ALA A 97 -12.61 11.21 -15.39
CA ALA A 97 -11.80 10.89 -14.23
C ALA A 97 -10.49 11.69 -14.21
N GLY A 98 -10.30 12.49 -13.16
CA GLY A 98 -9.06 13.25 -12.98
C GLY A 98 -7.88 12.35 -12.62
N LEU A 99 -6.72 12.60 -13.24
CA LEU A 99 -5.48 11.91 -12.88
C LEU A 99 -4.99 12.36 -11.51
N ARG A 100 -4.74 11.39 -10.62
CA ARG A 100 -4.12 11.57 -9.30
C ARG A 100 -2.69 11.06 -9.38
N ASP A 101 -1.72 11.97 -9.51
CA ASP A 101 -0.32 11.57 -9.44
C ASP A 101 0.10 11.39 -7.98
N THR A 102 0.32 10.14 -7.60
CA THR A 102 0.75 9.72 -6.26
C THR A 102 2.17 9.17 -6.26
N THR A 103 2.96 9.52 -7.27
CA THR A 103 4.40 9.21 -7.33
C THR A 103 5.11 9.96 -6.20
N LEU A 104 5.74 9.21 -5.30
CA LEU A 104 6.47 9.76 -4.16
C LEU A 104 7.66 10.59 -4.62
N GLN A 105 7.65 11.85 -4.21
CA GLN A 105 8.72 12.82 -4.43
C GLN A 105 9.51 13.06 -3.15
N THR A 106 10.39 14.06 -3.16
CA THR A 106 11.07 14.54 -1.95
C THR A 106 10.04 14.82 -0.86
N PRO A 107 10.22 14.27 0.35
CA PRO A 107 9.24 14.37 1.40
C PRO A 107 9.34 15.73 2.09
N ALA A 108 8.26 16.18 2.71
CA ALA A 108 8.36 17.27 3.67
C ALA A 108 9.16 16.82 4.92
N PRO A 109 9.72 17.76 5.71
CA PRO A 109 10.32 17.44 6.99
C PRO A 109 9.36 16.63 7.85
N LEU A 110 9.86 15.52 8.40
CA LEU A 110 9.08 14.69 9.30
C LEU A 110 8.85 15.45 10.61
N PRO A 111 7.62 15.42 11.17
CA PRO A 111 7.42 15.71 12.58
C PRO A 111 8.22 14.72 13.43
N ALA A 112 8.42 15.04 14.71
CA ALA A 112 9.09 14.14 15.64
C ALA A 112 8.44 12.75 15.60
N ILE A 113 9.24 11.73 15.26
CA ILE A 113 8.79 10.34 15.07
C ILE A 113 8.03 9.84 16.30
N ALA A 114 8.56 10.13 17.50
CA ALA A 114 7.91 9.79 18.77
C ALA A 114 6.50 10.41 18.90
N GLY A 115 6.31 11.66 18.45
CA GLY A 115 5.00 12.33 18.47
C GLY A 115 4.00 11.71 17.48
N CYS A 116 4.45 11.33 16.29
CA CYS A 116 3.64 10.60 15.31
C CYS A 116 3.19 9.24 15.86
N LEU A 117 4.13 8.47 16.43
CA LEU A 117 3.87 7.16 17.02
C LEU A 117 2.89 7.25 18.19
N ALA A 118 3.13 8.15 19.15
CA ALA A 118 2.26 8.35 20.30
C ALA A 118 0.82 8.68 19.87
N ARG A 119 0.66 9.55 18.85
CA ARG A 119 -0.67 9.88 18.35
C ARG A 119 -1.33 8.70 17.64
N ALA A 120 -0.61 7.98 16.80
CA ALA A 120 -1.16 6.85 16.07
C ALA A 120 -1.60 5.72 17.02
N LEU A 121 -0.79 5.42 18.04
CA LEU A 121 -1.09 4.43 19.08
C LEU A 121 -2.26 4.85 20.00
N SER A 122 -2.61 6.14 20.05
CA SER A 122 -3.83 6.59 20.77
C SER A 122 -5.13 6.23 20.04
N SER A 123 -5.06 5.87 18.76
CA SER A 123 -6.23 5.62 17.90
C SER A 123 -6.32 4.18 17.41
N ILE A 124 -5.19 3.49 17.23
CA ILE A 124 -5.13 2.13 16.69
C ILE A 124 -4.39 1.23 17.68
N THR A 125 -5.02 0.10 18.04
CA THR A 125 -4.42 -0.94 18.88
C THR A 125 -4.29 -2.21 18.04
N GLY A 126 -3.07 -2.62 17.72
CA GLY A 126 -2.79 -3.79 16.87
C GLY A 126 -1.84 -3.48 15.72
N GLY A 127 -1.62 -4.48 14.87
CA GLY A 127 -0.63 -4.41 13.79
C GLY A 127 0.81 -4.41 14.30
N LEU A 128 1.72 -3.94 13.47
CA LEU A 128 3.16 -3.84 13.70
C LEU A 128 3.58 -2.47 14.23
N LEU A 129 2.71 -1.44 14.16
CA LEU A 129 3.01 -0.10 14.67
C LEU A 129 3.52 -0.10 16.13
N PRO A 130 2.97 -0.90 17.07
CA PRO A 130 3.51 -0.97 18.43
C PRO A 130 4.95 -1.52 18.50
N VAL A 131 5.35 -2.41 17.59
CA VAL A 131 6.73 -2.91 17.48
C VAL A 131 7.66 -1.82 16.96
N ILE A 132 7.20 -1.03 15.98
CA ILE A 132 7.94 0.12 15.47
C ILE A 132 8.16 1.16 16.58
N ALA A 133 7.16 1.38 17.44
CA ALA A 133 7.32 2.28 18.58
C ALA A 133 8.34 1.78 19.61
N HIS A 134 8.43 0.47 19.81
CA HIS A 134 9.49 -0.11 20.63
C HIS A 134 10.88 0.15 20.02
N LEU A 135 11.03 -0.05 18.71
CA LEU A 135 12.31 0.14 18.00
C LEU A 135 12.76 1.61 17.95
N LEU A 136 11.83 2.55 17.75
CA LEU A 136 12.17 3.94 17.42
C LEU A 136 11.92 4.95 18.55
N ALA A 137 11.18 4.57 19.59
CA ALA A 137 10.73 5.50 20.64
C ALA A 137 10.77 4.90 22.04
N ASP A 138 11.53 3.82 22.26
CA ASP A 138 11.73 3.16 23.56
C ASP A 138 10.42 2.76 24.27
N ALA A 139 9.38 2.48 23.48
CA ALA A 139 8.12 1.95 24.03
C ALA A 139 8.30 0.51 24.49
N ALA A 140 7.43 0.02 25.37
CA ALA A 140 7.46 -1.38 25.80
C ALA A 140 7.16 -2.33 24.62
N LEU A 141 7.96 -3.39 24.48
CA LEU A 141 7.72 -4.40 23.44
C LEU A 141 6.34 -5.07 23.66
N PRO A 142 5.46 -5.09 22.66
CA PRO A 142 4.17 -5.77 22.76
C PRO A 142 4.32 -7.27 22.95
N ARG A 143 3.39 -7.87 23.69
CA ARG A 143 3.44 -9.30 24.04
C ARG A 143 2.59 -10.19 23.13
N ASP A 144 1.86 -9.62 22.19
CA ASP A 144 1.00 -10.39 21.30
C ASP A 144 1.83 -11.26 20.32
N PRO A 145 1.26 -12.37 19.80
CA PRO A 145 2.00 -13.30 18.96
C PRO A 145 2.52 -12.69 17.64
N LEU A 146 1.81 -11.73 17.07
CA LEU A 146 2.21 -11.09 15.81
C LEU A 146 3.47 -10.24 16.06
N ALA A 147 3.44 -9.40 17.10
CA ALA A 147 4.57 -8.57 17.49
C ALA A 147 5.84 -9.38 17.77
N ARG A 148 5.71 -10.50 18.52
CA ARG A 148 6.86 -11.38 18.82
C ARG A 148 7.49 -11.99 17.58
N LYS A 149 6.67 -12.36 16.59
CA LYS A 149 7.17 -12.91 15.31
C LYS A 149 7.81 -11.82 14.45
N ALA A 150 7.23 -10.63 14.42
CA ALA A 150 7.69 -9.54 13.57
C ALA A 150 8.97 -8.86 14.09
N TYR A 151 9.12 -8.74 15.41
CA TYR A 151 10.19 -7.94 16.02
C TYR A 151 11.61 -8.27 15.51
N PRO A 152 12.07 -9.53 15.49
CA PRO A 152 13.43 -9.83 15.02
C PRO A 152 13.64 -9.40 13.56
N ALA A 153 12.63 -9.59 12.71
CA ALA A 153 12.68 -9.22 11.30
C ALA A 153 12.65 -7.71 11.10
N LEU A 154 11.84 -6.96 11.87
CA LEU A 154 11.79 -5.50 11.83
C LEU A 154 13.09 -4.86 12.34
N ALA A 155 13.70 -5.42 13.39
CA ALA A 155 15.00 -4.99 13.88
C ALA A 155 16.10 -5.24 12.83
N ALA A 156 16.14 -6.44 12.26
CA ALA A 156 17.10 -6.77 11.20
C ALA A 156 16.90 -5.90 9.95
N LEU A 157 15.65 -5.62 9.56
CA LEU A 157 15.34 -4.73 8.44
C LEU A 157 15.83 -3.31 8.71
N TYR A 158 15.66 -2.80 9.93
CA TYR A 158 16.16 -1.49 10.33
C TYR A 158 17.69 -1.40 10.23
N ASP A 159 18.40 -2.38 10.80
CA ASP A 159 19.86 -2.42 10.80
C ASP A 159 20.42 -2.57 9.37
N ALA A 160 19.85 -3.47 8.56
CA ALA A 160 20.23 -3.66 7.17
C ALA A 160 19.97 -2.41 6.33
N THR A 161 18.85 -1.71 6.56
CA THR A 161 18.54 -0.45 5.87
C THR A 161 19.56 0.63 6.23
N ARG A 162 19.91 0.76 7.51
CA ARG A 162 20.93 1.69 8.00
C ARG A 162 22.31 1.40 7.42
N ALA A 163 22.66 0.12 7.28
CA ALA A 163 23.88 -0.34 6.63
C ALA A 163 23.84 -0.21 5.09
N ARG A 164 22.64 0.01 4.51
CA ARG A 164 22.37 0.00 3.06
C ARG A 164 22.71 -1.34 2.39
N GLU A 165 22.56 -2.44 3.13
CA GLU A 165 22.84 -3.80 2.65
C GLU A 165 21.58 -4.42 2.06
N ALA A 166 21.46 -4.39 0.72
CA ALA A 166 20.25 -4.83 0.01
C ALA A 166 19.93 -6.31 0.24
N ALA A 167 20.94 -7.19 0.26
CA ALA A 167 20.75 -8.62 0.49
C ALA A 167 20.16 -8.91 1.87
N ASP A 168 20.64 -8.21 2.90
CA ASP A 168 20.15 -8.36 4.27
C ASP A 168 18.76 -7.76 4.45
N CYS A 169 18.45 -6.65 3.75
CA CYS A 169 17.09 -6.10 3.69
C CYS A 169 16.11 -7.13 3.13
N VAL A 170 16.45 -7.78 2.02
CA VAL A 170 15.62 -8.86 1.44
C VAL A 170 15.52 -10.04 2.40
N GLY A 171 16.61 -10.44 3.04
CA GLY A 171 16.63 -11.52 4.04
C GLY A 171 15.67 -11.27 5.21
N ALA A 172 15.66 -10.05 5.74
CA ALA A 172 14.73 -9.63 6.79
C ALA A 172 13.28 -9.54 6.29
N ALA A 173 13.06 -8.95 5.11
CA ALA A 173 11.73 -8.78 4.52
C ALA A 173 11.00 -10.12 4.27
N ARG A 174 11.72 -11.20 3.97
CA ARG A 174 11.15 -12.55 3.82
C ARG A 174 10.35 -13.02 5.04
N TRP A 175 10.74 -12.59 6.24
CA TRP A 175 10.04 -12.94 7.48
C TRP A 175 8.82 -12.06 7.77
N LEU A 176 8.64 -10.99 7.01
CA LEU A 176 7.49 -10.08 7.09
C LEU A 176 6.46 -10.35 5.99
N LEU A 177 6.90 -10.86 4.84
CA LEU A 177 6.00 -11.21 3.74
C LEU A 177 4.91 -12.20 4.21
N GLY A 178 3.65 -11.81 4.01
CA GLY A 178 2.49 -12.61 4.41
C GLY A 178 2.24 -12.67 5.93
N LEU A 179 3.00 -11.93 6.75
CA LEU A 179 2.88 -11.97 8.20
C LEU A 179 1.68 -11.14 8.68
N GLY A 180 0.61 -11.83 9.10
CA GLY A 180 -0.62 -11.22 9.62
C GLY A 180 -1.86 -11.71 8.89
N PRO A 181 -3.07 -11.37 9.35
CA PRO A 181 -4.31 -11.78 8.71
C PRO A 181 -4.69 -10.87 7.52
N GLY A 182 -5.61 -11.34 6.68
CA GLY A 182 -6.27 -10.54 5.65
C GLY A 182 -5.64 -10.62 4.26
N LEU A 183 -6.20 -9.86 3.31
CA LEU A 183 -5.68 -9.77 1.93
C LEU A 183 -4.41 -8.95 1.82
N THR A 184 -4.19 -8.03 2.76
CA THR A 184 -2.96 -7.24 2.95
C THR A 184 -2.46 -7.48 4.37
N PRO A 185 -1.70 -8.55 4.61
CA PRO A 185 -1.08 -8.83 5.90
C PRO A 185 -0.27 -7.65 6.43
N ALA A 186 -0.25 -7.48 7.76
CA ALA A 186 0.42 -6.37 8.43
C ALA A 186 1.90 -6.22 8.05
N GLY A 187 2.60 -7.34 7.84
CA GLY A 187 3.98 -7.34 7.36
C GLY A 187 4.14 -6.81 5.93
N ASP A 188 3.19 -7.08 5.04
CA ASP A 188 3.22 -6.55 3.67
C ASP A 188 2.93 -5.05 3.65
N ASP A 189 1.93 -4.59 4.41
CA ASP A 189 1.62 -3.17 4.57
C ASP A 189 2.83 -2.41 5.16
N CYS A 190 3.51 -3.02 6.15
CA CYS A 190 4.75 -2.47 6.70
C CYS A 190 5.88 -2.43 5.66
N LEU A 191 6.04 -3.45 4.81
CA LEU A 191 7.05 -3.43 3.75
C LEU A 191 6.76 -2.38 2.67
N VAL A 192 5.49 -2.18 2.30
CA VAL A 192 5.06 -1.09 1.40
C VAL A 192 5.41 0.27 2.01
N GLY A 193 5.12 0.45 3.31
CA GLY A 193 5.51 1.64 4.05
C GLY A 193 7.03 1.85 4.07
N TRP A 194 7.79 0.78 4.35
CA TRP A 194 9.26 0.82 4.39
C TRP A 194 9.86 1.21 3.04
N LEU A 195 9.40 0.62 1.93
CA LEU A 195 9.80 1.00 0.58
C LEU A 195 9.55 2.49 0.32
N ALA A 196 8.36 3.00 0.71
CA ALA A 196 8.04 4.42 0.60
C ALA A 196 8.99 5.30 1.44
N GLY A 197 9.29 4.90 2.68
CA GLY A 197 10.19 5.63 3.57
C GLY A 197 11.62 5.70 3.06
N VAL A 198 12.14 4.58 2.56
CA VAL A 198 13.47 4.47 1.95
C VAL A 198 13.52 5.26 0.63
N TRP A 199 12.51 5.13 -0.24
CA TRP A 199 12.44 5.83 -1.53
C TRP A 199 12.59 7.35 -1.39
N VAL A 200 11.93 7.93 -0.39
CA VAL A 200 11.94 9.39 -0.19
C VAL A 200 13.14 9.88 0.62
N ALA A 201 14.03 8.98 1.08
CA ALA A 201 15.27 9.35 1.77
C ALA A 201 16.35 9.93 0.84
N GLY A 202 16.09 9.99 -0.48
CA GLY A 202 16.99 10.59 -1.47
C GLY A 202 17.57 9.55 -2.44
N PRO A 203 18.57 9.93 -3.26
CA PRO A 203 19.14 9.07 -4.28
C PRO A 203 19.63 7.72 -3.74
N ASP A 204 20.36 7.69 -2.63
CA ASP A 204 20.85 6.45 -2.02
C ASP A 204 19.71 5.51 -1.60
N GLY A 205 18.62 6.09 -1.08
CA GLY A 205 17.43 5.33 -0.73
C GLY A 205 16.77 4.71 -1.95
N ARG A 206 16.66 5.45 -3.06
CA ARG A 206 16.15 4.91 -4.33
C ARG A 206 17.03 3.79 -4.87
N SER A 207 18.36 3.94 -4.79
CA SER A 207 19.29 2.87 -5.16
C SER A 207 19.13 1.62 -4.30
N LEU A 208 18.86 1.75 -3.00
CA LEU A 208 18.56 0.62 -2.13
C LEU A 208 17.23 -0.05 -2.50
N VAL A 209 16.18 0.72 -2.80
CA VAL A 209 14.90 0.17 -3.30
C VAL A 209 15.12 -0.61 -4.60
N GLU A 210 15.86 -0.04 -5.54
CA GLU A 210 16.19 -0.70 -6.81
C GLU A 210 16.98 -2.01 -6.59
N ALA A 211 17.98 -1.99 -5.72
CA ALA A 211 18.78 -3.16 -5.39
C ALA A 211 18.00 -4.27 -4.67
N THR A 212 16.96 -3.92 -3.92
CA THR A 212 16.11 -4.90 -3.19
C THR A 212 14.95 -5.42 -4.04
N ALA A 213 14.54 -4.70 -5.08
CA ALA A 213 13.37 -4.97 -5.91
C ALA A 213 13.29 -6.41 -6.41
N GLY A 214 14.38 -6.92 -7.03
CA GLY A 214 14.40 -8.26 -7.62
C GLY A 214 14.22 -9.37 -6.57
N GLY A 215 15.00 -9.29 -5.48
CA GLY A 215 14.94 -10.29 -4.40
C GLY A 215 13.61 -10.25 -3.63
N LEU A 216 13.05 -9.06 -3.42
CA LEU A 216 11.76 -8.89 -2.77
C LEU A 216 10.61 -9.42 -3.64
N SER A 217 10.62 -9.12 -4.94
CA SER A 217 9.63 -9.62 -5.90
C SER A 217 9.61 -11.14 -5.95
N GLU A 218 10.78 -11.78 -6.05
CA GLU A 218 10.91 -13.24 -6.07
C GLU A 218 10.40 -13.87 -4.77
N ALA A 219 10.77 -13.31 -3.62
CA ALA A 219 10.27 -13.77 -2.33
C ALA A 219 8.74 -13.65 -2.22
N ALA A 220 8.18 -12.51 -2.68
CA ALA A 220 6.77 -12.23 -2.57
C ALA A 220 5.90 -13.20 -3.38
N ARG A 221 6.41 -13.78 -4.49
CA ARG A 221 5.70 -14.79 -5.30
C ARG A 221 5.21 -16.00 -4.49
N THR A 222 5.95 -16.38 -3.44
CA THR A 222 5.65 -17.59 -2.64
C THR A 222 5.25 -17.29 -1.20
N LEU A 223 5.56 -16.10 -0.67
CA LEU A 223 5.38 -15.77 0.73
C LEU A 223 4.16 -14.87 1.01
N THR A 224 3.57 -14.25 -0.01
CA THR A 224 2.33 -13.46 0.17
C THR A 224 1.34 -13.61 -0.99
N GLY A 225 0.12 -13.10 -0.79
CA GLY A 225 -0.95 -13.08 -1.76
C GLY A 225 -0.70 -12.10 -2.92
N PRO A 226 -1.35 -12.33 -4.07
CA PRO A 226 -1.13 -11.55 -5.30
C PRO A 226 -1.46 -10.06 -5.15
N LEU A 227 -2.46 -9.70 -4.34
CA LEU A 227 -2.79 -8.29 -4.09
C LEU A 227 -1.65 -7.56 -3.36
N SER A 228 -1.08 -8.15 -2.30
CA SER A 228 0.09 -7.61 -1.61
C SER A 228 1.29 -7.45 -2.54
N ARG A 229 1.52 -8.41 -3.45
CA ARG A 229 2.59 -8.30 -4.46
C ARG A 229 2.39 -7.10 -5.37
N ALA A 230 1.17 -6.85 -5.83
CA ALA A 230 0.85 -5.69 -6.65
C ALA A 230 1.12 -4.36 -5.92
N PHE A 231 0.87 -4.29 -4.61
CA PHE A 231 1.23 -3.13 -3.78
C PHE A 231 2.74 -2.97 -3.62
N LEU A 232 3.47 -4.06 -3.36
CA LEU A 232 4.94 -4.04 -3.26
C LEU A 232 5.58 -3.58 -4.58
N ALA A 233 5.11 -4.10 -5.73
CA ALA A 233 5.59 -3.70 -7.04
C ALA A 233 5.34 -2.22 -7.34
N ALA A 234 4.17 -1.69 -6.94
CA ALA A 234 3.86 -0.27 -7.03
C ALA A 234 4.81 0.56 -6.15
N ALA A 235 5.05 0.14 -4.91
CA ALA A 235 5.92 0.84 -3.96
C ALA A 235 7.39 0.85 -4.39
N VAL A 236 7.90 -0.24 -4.99
CA VAL A 236 9.24 -0.29 -5.62
C VAL A 236 9.37 0.75 -6.74
N SER A 237 8.26 1.08 -7.41
CA SER A 237 8.22 2.10 -8.47
C SER A 237 7.92 3.51 -7.93
N GLY A 238 7.97 3.69 -6.60
CA GLY A 238 7.66 4.95 -5.93
C GLY A 238 6.17 5.33 -5.96
N GLN A 239 5.27 4.43 -6.34
CA GLN A 239 3.83 4.70 -6.37
C GLN A 239 3.20 4.41 -5.01
N ALA A 240 2.40 5.35 -4.50
CA ALA A 240 1.71 5.20 -3.21
C ALA A 240 0.19 5.37 -3.34
N ALA A 241 -0.55 4.92 -2.34
CA ALA A 241 -1.94 5.31 -2.15
C ALA A 241 -2.05 6.80 -1.76
N GLU A 242 -3.16 7.47 -2.09
CA GLU A 242 -3.35 8.90 -1.79
C GLU A 242 -3.16 9.26 -0.31
N PRO A 243 -3.64 8.47 0.68
CA PRO A 243 -3.43 8.82 2.09
C PRO A 243 -1.96 8.75 2.53
N LEU A 244 -1.20 7.78 2.03
CA LEU A 244 0.24 7.70 2.31
C LEU A 244 0.98 8.86 1.63
N TYR A 245 0.71 9.08 0.34
CA TYR A 245 1.26 10.23 -0.40
C TYR A 245 0.99 11.55 0.34
N GLY A 246 -0.26 11.79 0.73
CA GLY A 246 -0.65 13.02 1.44
C GLY A 246 0.06 13.20 2.79
N PHE A 247 0.31 12.11 3.52
CA PHE A 247 1.12 12.16 4.74
C PHE A 247 2.59 12.45 4.46
N VAL A 248 3.18 11.81 3.45
CA VAL A 248 4.58 12.02 3.04
C VAL A 248 4.83 13.45 2.56
N SER A 249 3.91 13.99 1.75
CA SER A 249 4.03 15.33 1.16
C SER A 249 3.75 16.45 2.16
N ALA A 250 2.85 16.24 3.12
CA ALA A 250 2.45 17.24 4.09
C ALA A 250 2.05 16.58 5.43
N PRO A 251 3.03 16.14 6.24
CA PRO A 251 2.76 15.41 7.47
C PRO A 251 2.13 16.35 8.50
N ASN A 252 0.87 16.09 8.84
CA ASN A 252 0.10 16.81 9.85
C ASN A 252 -0.98 15.87 10.42
N TRP A 253 -1.73 16.35 11.41
CA TRP A 253 -2.76 15.54 12.07
C TRP A 253 -3.86 15.06 11.13
N THR A 254 -4.23 15.87 10.13
CA THR A 254 -5.27 15.53 9.15
C THR A 254 -4.77 14.46 8.18
N SER A 255 -3.55 14.57 7.66
CA SER A 255 -2.98 13.56 6.78
C SER A 255 -2.67 12.25 7.51
N LEU A 256 -2.23 12.34 8.77
CA LEU A 256 -2.08 11.18 9.65
C LEU A 256 -3.42 10.47 9.88
N ALA A 257 -4.47 11.20 10.26
CA ALA A 257 -5.79 10.61 10.48
C ALA A 257 -6.36 9.94 9.21
N ARG A 258 -6.13 10.55 8.03
CA ARG A 258 -6.50 9.96 6.73
C ARG A 258 -5.72 8.67 6.47
N LEU A 259 -4.42 8.64 6.72
CA LEU A 259 -3.62 7.42 6.59
C LEU A 259 -4.10 6.33 7.55
N LEU A 260 -4.34 6.65 8.82
CA LEU A 260 -4.82 5.70 9.83
C LEU A 260 -6.26 5.20 9.58
N SER A 261 -7.03 5.87 8.73
CA SER A 261 -8.36 5.40 8.32
C SER A 261 -8.35 4.25 7.31
N LEU A 262 -7.17 3.87 6.81
CA LEU A 262 -6.99 2.76 5.88
C LEU A 262 -7.08 1.41 6.60
N GLY A 263 -8.09 0.62 6.22
CA GLY A 263 -8.27 -0.73 6.75
C GLY A 263 -8.43 -0.76 8.27
N ALA A 264 -8.29 -1.94 8.87
CA ALA A 264 -8.29 -2.08 10.33
C ALA A 264 -6.94 -1.65 10.93
N THR A 265 -5.83 -2.15 10.36
CA THR A 265 -4.46 -1.81 10.79
C THR A 265 -3.55 -1.37 9.64
N SER A 266 -3.93 -1.59 8.38
CA SER A 266 -3.11 -1.32 7.20
C SER A 266 -2.52 0.09 7.18
N GLY A 267 -3.31 1.11 7.50
CA GLY A 267 -2.84 2.48 7.61
C GLY A 267 -1.75 2.70 8.67
N ALA A 268 -1.89 2.02 9.82
CA ALA A 268 -0.92 2.05 10.90
C ALA A 268 0.36 1.27 10.54
N ASP A 269 0.22 0.16 9.83
CA ASP A 269 1.36 -0.66 9.38
C ASP A 269 2.16 0.04 8.28
N LEU A 270 1.48 0.67 7.30
CA LEU A 270 2.08 1.58 6.31
C LEU A 270 2.85 2.72 6.97
N LEU A 271 2.24 3.38 7.97
CA LEU A 271 2.90 4.43 8.75
C LEU A 271 4.14 3.88 9.46
N GLY A 272 4.03 2.73 10.12
CA GLY A 272 5.11 2.09 10.86
C GLY A 272 6.31 1.79 9.96
N GLY A 273 6.08 1.14 8.82
CA GLY A 273 7.11 0.89 7.82
C GLY A 273 7.77 2.17 7.31
N TYR A 274 6.95 3.18 6.99
CA TYR A 274 7.45 4.48 6.52
C TYR A 274 8.38 5.14 7.54
N LEU A 275 7.98 5.18 8.82
CA LEU A 275 8.81 5.73 9.89
C LEU A 275 10.10 4.91 10.10
N LEU A 276 10.04 3.58 9.98
CA LEU A 276 11.21 2.70 10.08
C LEU A 276 12.25 3.02 9.01
N GLY A 277 11.84 3.04 7.73
CA GLY A 277 12.74 3.35 6.62
C GLY A 277 13.33 4.76 6.71
N ARG A 278 12.51 5.74 7.11
CA ARG A 278 12.95 7.12 7.31
C ARG A 278 13.93 7.28 8.46
N ALA A 279 13.72 6.57 9.57
CA ALA A 279 14.61 6.61 10.72
C ALA A 279 15.94 5.92 10.44
N ALA A 280 15.95 4.84 9.65
CA ALA A 280 17.16 4.09 9.33
C ALA A 280 18.13 4.88 8.44
N LEU A 281 17.60 5.75 7.58
CA LEU A 281 18.39 6.59 6.66
C LEU A 281 18.44 8.07 7.08
N ALA A 282 17.99 8.40 8.29
CA ALA A 282 18.21 9.73 8.85
C ALA A 282 19.72 9.95 9.06
N PRO A 283 20.26 11.14 8.76
CA PRO A 283 21.67 11.46 8.95
C PRO A 283 22.10 11.42 10.42
#